data_AF-A0A7Y1YDX3-F1
#
_entry.id   AF-A0A7Y1YDX3-F1
#
_cell.length_a   1.000
_cell.length_b   1.000
_cell.length_c   1.000
_cell.angle_alpha   90.00
_cell.angle_beta   90.00
_cell.angle_gamma   90.00
#
_symmetry.space_group_name_H-M   'P 1'
#
loop_
_entity.id
_entity.type
_entity.pdbx_description
1 polymer ?
#
loop_
_entity_poly.entity_id
_entity_poly.type
_entity_poly.pdbx_seq_one_letter_code
_entity_poly.pdbx_strand_id
1 'polypeptide(L)'
;MVVAGARKLLPAVYGLDVGMIWKPSSNLRINTEGWSLLSDPEFVYVGDTGIFEPSGRSMRRGIDVEIRWQLEDWLFIDTDVNYAYTRSLGKEKGHNFIPLAPTWTSSGGVAVKLP
;
A
#
# COMPACT_ATOMS: atom_id res chain seq x y z
N MET A 1 7.08 20.30 -15.00
CA MET A 1 7.17 21.78 -14.98
C MET A 1 7.93 22.18 -13.72
N VAL A 2 9.20 22.60 -13.84
CA VAL A 2 9.98 23.11 -12.71
C VAL A 2 9.85 24.63 -12.73
N VAL A 3 9.24 25.21 -11.70
CA VAL A 3 9.19 26.66 -11.53
C VAL A 3 10.57 27.11 -11.02
N ALA A 4 11.32 27.81 -11.87
CA ALA A 4 12.60 28.39 -11.51
C ALA A 4 12.42 29.39 -10.36
N GLY A 5 13.11 29.16 -9.23
CA GLY A 5 13.10 30.05 -8.05
C GLY A 5 12.39 29.53 -6.80
N ALA A 6 11.69 28.39 -6.88
CA ALA A 6 11.12 27.76 -5.68
C ALA A 6 12.22 27.04 -4.89
N ARG A 7 12.74 27.67 -3.84
CA ARG A 7 13.56 27.05 -2.78
C ARG A 7 12.79 26.01 -1.94
N LYS A 8 11.63 25.57 -2.44
CA LYS A 8 10.66 24.71 -1.76
C LYS A 8 10.90 23.30 -2.27
N LEU A 9 11.47 22.49 -1.37
CA LEU A 9 11.83 21.10 -1.54
C LEU A 9 10.71 20.32 -2.24
N LEU A 10 11.08 19.37 -3.10
CA LEU A 10 10.16 18.39 -3.67
C LEU A 10 9.31 17.77 -2.55
N PRO A 11 8.02 17.46 -2.79
CA PRO A 11 7.17 16.80 -1.80
C PRO A 11 7.88 15.59 -1.21
N ALA A 12 7.98 15.53 0.11
CA ALA A 12 8.61 14.43 0.82
C ALA A 12 7.55 13.40 1.23
N VAL A 13 7.99 12.13 1.27
CA VAL A 13 7.21 11.03 1.85
C VAL A 13 8.08 10.37 2.91
N TYR A 14 7.53 10.22 4.11
CA TYR A 14 8.18 9.58 5.25
C TYR A 14 7.50 8.23 5.51
N GLY A 15 8.28 7.15 5.45
CA GLY A 15 7.81 5.79 5.68
C GLY A 15 8.37 5.18 6.97
N LEU A 16 7.57 4.31 7.59
CA LEU A 16 7.95 3.44 8.69
C LEU A 16 7.28 2.10 8.49
N ASP A 17 8.07 1.03 8.52
CA ASP A 17 7.60 -0.33 8.32
C ASP A 17 8.23 -1.26 9.37
N VAL A 18 7.44 -2.20 9.87
CA VAL A 18 7.87 -3.24 10.81
C VAL A 18 7.19 -4.54 10.41
N GLY A 19 7.98 -5.60 10.25
CA GLY A 19 7.47 -6.89 9.84
C GLY A 19 8.16 -8.07 10.50
N MET A 20 7.54 -9.24 10.32
CA MET A 20 8.01 -10.52 10.79
C MET A 20 7.82 -11.56 9.69
N ILE A 21 8.87 -12.35 9.45
CA ILE A 21 8.81 -13.57 8.65
C ILE A 21 8.76 -14.76 9.59
N TRP A 22 7.67 -15.51 9.54
CA TRP A 22 7.47 -16.73 10.32
C TRP A 22 7.49 -17.96 9.42
N LYS A 23 8.28 -18.97 9.82
CA LYS A 23 8.39 -20.26 9.14
C LYS A 23 8.11 -21.38 10.15
N PRO A 24 6.83 -21.69 10.44
CA PRO A 24 6.47 -22.73 11.41
C PRO A 24 6.89 -24.14 10.96
N SER A 25 7.07 -24.35 9.64
CA SER A 25 7.54 -25.58 9.03
C SER A 25 8.40 -25.25 7.80
N SER A 26 9.05 -26.25 7.21
CA SER A 26 9.85 -26.08 6.00
C SER A 26 9.03 -25.72 4.75
N ASN A 27 7.74 -26.03 4.76
CA ASN A 27 6.81 -25.90 3.63
C ASN A 27 5.83 -24.72 3.76
N LEU A 28 5.85 -23.98 4.86
CA LEU A 28 4.97 -22.82 5.10
C LEU A 28 5.80 -21.57 5.44
N ARG A 29 5.55 -20.49 4.72
CA ARG A 29 6.09 -19.15 5.00
C ARG A 29 4.95 -18.18 5.16
N ILE A 30 4.97 -17.44 6.26
CA ILE A 30 4.04 -16.37 6.55
C ILE A 30 4.88 -15.10 6.72
N ASN A 31 4.56 -14.06 5.98
CA ASN A 31 5.12 -12.73 6.15
C ASN A 31 4.00 -11.82 6.63
N THR A 32 4.27 -11.04 7.67
CA THR A 32 3.33 -10.04 8.18
C THR A 32 4.07 -8.73 8.38
N GLU A 33 3.50 -7.64 7.92
CA GLU A 33 4.11 -6.32 7.98
C GLU A 33 3.06 -5.28 8.37
N GLY A 34 3.46 -4.35 9.23
CA GLY A 34 2.70 -3.14 9.54
C GLY A 34 3.47 -1.95 9.00
N TRP A 35 2.79 -1.10 8.24
CA TRP A 35 3.41 0.01 7.52
C TRP A 35 2.68 1.34 7.76
N SER A 36 3.40 2.44 7.59
CA SER A 36 2.87 3.79 7.73
C SER A 36 3.63 4.78 6.85
N LEU A 37 2.90 5.60 6.10
CA LEU A 37 3.39 6.58 5.14
C LEU A 37 2.75 7.94 5.41
N LEU A 38 3.57 8.95 5.70
CA LEU A 38 3.18 10.35 5.79
C LEU A 38 3.68 11.08 4.53
N SER A 39 2.76 11.54 3.70
CA SER A 39 3.06 12.25 2.46
C SER A 39 2.75 13.73 2.57
N ASP A 40 3.69 14.55 2.09
CA ASP A 40 3.42 15.95 1.76
C ASP A 40 2.55 16.08 0.50
N PRO A 41 2.04 17.29 0.17
CA PRO A 41 1.11 17.47 -0.93
C PRO A 41 1.74 17.14 -2.28
N GLU A 42 1.07 16.29 -3.04
CA GLU A 42 1.46 15.93 -4.40
C GLU A 42 0.61 16.68 -5.43
N PHE A 43 1.11 16.84 -6.65
CA PHE A 43 0.32 17.38 -7.75
C PHE A 43 -0.50 16.27 -8.39
N VAL A 44 -1.82 16.40 -8.36
CA VAL A 44 -2.74 15.51 -9.07
C VAL A 44 -3.18 16.19 -10.36
N TYR A 45 -3.11 15.44 -11.45
CA TYR A 45 -3.64 15.87 -12.75
C TYR A 45 -5.15 15.68 -12.78
N VAL A 46 -5.88 16.74 -13.09
CA VAL A 46 -7.34 16.73 -13.25
C VAL A 46 -7.64 16.64 -14.74
N GLY A 47 -8.09 15.46 -15.19
CA GLY A 47 -8.31 15.17 -16.62
C GLY A 47 -9.37 16.05 -17.29
N ASP A 48 -10.40 16.45 -16.54
CA ASP A 48 -11.51 17.25 -17.08
C ASP A 48 -11.12 18.71 -17.36
N THR A 49 -10.15 19.25 -16.60
CA THR A 49 -9.74 20.66 -16.67
C THR A 49 -8.34 20.85 -17.24
N GLY A 50 -7.55 19.78 -17.36
CA GLY A 50 -6.20 19.81 -17.91
C GLY A 50 -5.17 20.51 -17.02
N ILE A 51 -5.48 20.73 -15.73
CA ILE A 51 -4.60 21.40 -14.78
C ILE A 51 -4.09 20.46 -13.68
N PHE A 52 -3.03 20.88 -12.99
CA PHE A 52 -2.51 20.19 -11.81
C PHE A 52 -2.96 20.91 -10.54
N GLU A 53 -3.46 20.15 -9.58
CA GLU A 53 -3.90 20.67 -8.28
C GLU A 53 -3.17 19.95 -7.13
N PRO A 54 -2.86 20.65 -6.03
CA PRO A 54 -2.27 20.01 -4.86
C PRO A 54 -3.29 19.12 -4.14
N SER A 55 -2.97 17.83 -3.98
CA SER A 55 -3.83 16.82 -3.33
C SER A 55 -3.96 16.97 -1.81
N GLY A 56 -3.15 17.86 -1.22
CA GLY A 56 -3.03 18.01 0.23
C GLY A 56 -2.18 16.90 0.85
N ARG A 57 -1.84 17.06 2.13
CA ARG A 57 -1.05 16.05 2.87
C ARG A 57 -1.90 14.81 3.12
N SER A 58 -1.28 13.64 3.17
CA SER A 58 -1.99 12.40 3.48
C SER A 58 -1.22 11.50 4.43
N MET A 59 -1.96 10.68 5.17
CA MET A 59 -1.45 9.63 6.03
C MET A 59 -2.07 8.31 5.60
N ARG A 60 -1.22 7.34 5.27
CA ARG A 60 -1.63 5.98 4.93
C ARG A 60 -0.95 5.04 5.89
N ARG A 61 -1.68 4.05 6.41
CA ARG A 61 -1.10 3.02 7.27
C ARG A 61 -1.86 1.74 7.05
N GLY A 62 -1.20 0.61 7.24
CA GLY A 62 -1.82 -0.64 6.93
C GLY A 62 -1.09 -1.84 7.50
N ILE A 63 -1.66 -3.00 7.18
CA ILE A 63 -1.14 -4.30 7.55
C ILE A 63 -1.18 -5.16 6.30
N ASP A 64 -0.07 -5.82 6.03
CA ASP A 64 0.11 -6.78 4.94
C ASP A 64 0.37 -8.16 5.51
N VAL A 65 -0.28 -9.16 4.91
CA VAL A 65 -0.09 -10.57 5.22
C VAL A 65 0.10 -11.33 3.92
N GLU A 66 1.21 -12.01 3.81
CA GLU A 66 1.55 -12.89 2.70
C GLU A 66 1.74 -14.31 3.24
N ILE A 67 1.14 -15.28 2.54
CA ILE A 67 1.23 -16.71 2.85
C ILE A 67 1.70 -17.43 1.59
N ARG A 68 2.72 -18.27 1.75
CA ARG A 68 3.21 -19.21 0.74
C ARG A 68 3.25 -20.59 1.36
N TRP A 69 2.47 -21.52 0.84
CA TRP A 69 2.30 -22.84 1.42
C TRP A 69 2.42 -23.93 0.36
N GLN A 70 3.46 -24.74 0.47
CA GLN A 70 3.54 -26.03 -0.22
C GLN A 70 2.79 -27.06 0.63
N LEU A 71 1.50 -27.25 0.36
CA LEU A 71 0.65 -28.13 1.16
C LEU A 71 1.07 -29.60 0.98
N GLU A 72 1.32 -30.00 -0.27
CA GLU A 72 1.83 -31.32 -0.68
C GLU A 72 2.81 -31.15 -1.84
N ASP A 73 3.63 -32.14 -2.19
CA ASP A 73 4.61 -32.04 -3.31
C ASP A 73 3.99 -31.67 -4.67
N TRP A 74 2.69 -31.91 -4.83
CA TRP A 74 1.92 -31.59 -6.02
C TRP A 74 1.05 -30.33 -5.90
N LEU A 75 0.92 -29.74 -4.70
CA LEU A 75 -0.04 -28.67 -4.42
C LEU A 75 0.62 -27.48 -3.69
N PHE A 76 0.58 -26.33 -4.35
CA PHE A 76 1.07 -25.07 -3.81
C PHE A 76 -0.06 -24.04 -3.74
N ILE A 77 -0.10 -23.27 -2.64
CA ILE A 77 -1.08 -22.22 -2.37
C ILE A 77 -0.32 -20.94 -2.03
N ASP A 78 -0.75 -19.84 -2.64
CA ASP A 78 -0.29 -18.50 -2.31
C ASP A 78 -1.47 -17.58 -2.00
N THR A 79 -1.28 -16.66 -1.06
CA THR A 79 -2.29 -15.68 -0.69
C THR A 79 -1.61 -14.41 -0.19
N ASP A 80 -2.10 -13.27 -0.64
CA ASP A 80 -1.68 -11.94 -0.22
C ASP A 80 -2.92 -11.14 0.18
N VAL A 81 -2.83 -10.47 1.33
CA VAL A 81 -3.90 -9.67 1.90
C VAL A 81 -3.32 -8.36 2.39
N ASN A 82 -3.92 -7.25 1.97
CA ASN A 82 -3.53 -5.91 2.38
C ASN A 82 -4.75 -5.16 2.91
N TYR A 83 -4.57 -4.57 4.09
CA TYR A 83 -5.51 -3.64 4.69
C TYR A 83 -4.88 -2.27 4.77
N ALA A 84 -5.52 -1.26 4.17
CA ALA A 84 -5.03 0.11 4.15
C ALA A 84 -6.06 1.07 4.78
N TYR A 85 -5.63 1.80 5.81
CA TYR A 85 -6.33 2.94 6.38
C TYR A 85 -5.69 4.24 5.88
N THR A 86 -6.35 4.88 4.91
CA THR A 86 -5.82 6.06 4.19
C THR A 86 -6.67 7.30 4.47
N ARG A 87 -6.04 8.42 4.87
CA ARG A 87 -6.75 9.68 5.14
C ARG A 87 -5.97 10.90 4.68
N SER A 88 -6.67 11.89 4.13
CA SER A 88 -6.15 13.24 3.91
C SER A 88 -6.04 13.99 5.24
N LEU A 89 -4.92 14.67 5.47
CA LEU A 89 -4.71 15.47 6.67
C LEU A 89 -5.26 16.89 6.47
N GLY A 90 -5.84 17.48 7.53
CA GLY A 90 -6.41 18.82 7.49
C GLY A 90 -7.83 18.92 6.92
N LYS A 91 -8.49 17.79 6.68
CA LYS A 91 -9.93 17.72 6.33
C LYS A 91 -10.73 17.20 7.53
N GLU A 92 -12.00 17.60 7.63
CA GLU A 92 -12.89 17.13 8.70
C GLU A 92 -13.08 15.61 8.67
N LYS A 93 -13.33 15.04 9.86
CA LYS A 93 -13.57 13.60 9.99
C LYS A 93 -14.81 13.21 9.18
N GLY A 94 -14.67 12.22 8.30
CA GLY A 94 -15.73 11.79 7.38
C GLY A 94 -15.66 12.45 6.00
N HIS A 95 -14.87 13.51 5.84
CA HIS A 95 -14.58 14.18 4.55
C HIS A 95 -13.10 14.08 4.17
N ASN A 96 -12.38 13.16 4.80
CA ASN A 96 -10.94 12.99 4.68
C ASN A 96 -10.53 11.68 4.00
N PHE A 97 -11.42 11.10 3.20
CA PHE A 97 -11.12 9.91 2.39
C PHE A 97 -10.29 10.29 1.16
N ILE A 98 -9.38 9.40 0.77
CA ILE A 98 -8.62 9.52 -0.47
C ILE A 98 -9.41 8.77 -1.56
N PRO A 99 -9.76 9.41 -2.69
CA PRO A 99 -10.43 8.74 -3.80
C PRO A 99 -9.58 7.60 -4.35
N LEU A 100 -10.22 6.52 -4.81
CA LEU A 100 -9.53 5.38 -5.43
C LEU A 100 -8.43 4.78 -4.55
N ALA A 101 -8.60 4.83 -3.23
CA ALA A 101 -7.75 4.15 -2.26
C ALA A 101 -8.52 2.98 -1.63
N PRO A 102 -8.49 1.77 -2.24
CA PRO A 102 -9.10 0.59 -1.66
C PRO A 102 -8.62 0.37 -0.23
N THR A 103 -9.55 0.07 0.67
CA THR A 103 -9.22 -0.23 2.08
C THR A 103 -8.81 -1.67 2.29
N TRP A 104 -9.24 -2.57 1.40
CA TRP A 104 -8.97 -3.99 1.45
C TRP A 104 -8.69 -4.49 0.04
N THR A 105 -7.57 -5.20 -0.12
CA THR A 105 -7.22 -5.88 -1.36
C THR A 105 -6.65 -7.24 -1.03
N SER A 106 -6.90 -8.23 -1.89
CA SER A 106 -6.35 -9.56 -1.74
C SER A 106 -6.13 -10.23 -3.08
N SER A 107 -5.10 -11.06 -3.16
CA SER A 107 -4.83 -11.95 -4.28
C SER A 107 -4.46 -13.33 -3.76
N GLY A 108 -4.60 -14.35 -4.59
CA GLY A 108 -4.14 -15.68 -4.24
C GLY A 108 -4.28 -16.65 -5.40
N GLY A 109 -3.56 -17.75 -5.29
CA GLY A 109 -3.41 -18.75 -6.32
C GLY A 109 -3.32 -20.15 -5.75
N VAL A 110 -3.67 -21.11 -6.61
CA VAL A 110 -3.45 -22.53 -6.38
C VAL A 110 -2.73 -23.09 -7.60
N ALA A 111 -1.57 -23.69 -7.39
CA ALA A 111 -0.79 -24.33 -8.42
C ALA A 111 -0.70 -25.84 -8.18
N VAL A 112 -0.90 -26.60 -9.25
CA VAL A 112 -0.85 -28.07 -9.23
C VAL A 112 0.26 -28.55 -10.16
N LYS A 113 1.10 -29.45 -9.66
CA LYS A 113 2.07 -30.19 -10.46
C LYS A 113 1.49 -31.55 -10.85
N LEU A 114 1.18 -31.70 -12.13
CA LEU A 114 0.73 -32.97 -12.71
C LEU A 114 1.95 -33.85 -13.07
N PRO A 115 1.78 -35.18 -13.11
CA PRO A 115 2.83 -36.13 -13.51
C PRO A 115 3.35 -35.91 -14.94
#